data_AF-A0A1M4TJT9-F1
#
_entry.id   AF-A0A1M4TJT9-F1
#
_cell.length_a   1.000
_cell.length_b   1.000
_cell.length_c   1.000
_cell.angle_alpha   90.00
_cell.angle_beta   90.00
_cell.angle_gamma   90.00
#
_symmetry.space_group_name_H-M   'P 1'
#
loop_
_entity.id
_entity.type
_entity.pdbx_description
1 polymer ?
#
loop_
_entity_poly.entity_id
_entity_poly.type
_entity_poly.pdbx_seq_one_letter_code
_entity_poly.pdbx_strand_id
1 'polypeptide(L)'
;MLALRARDVMIPIEQIPTITADATLHEGIQALRQSFHREGRPWHGHRILIVLNNDGKLEGILTLRGILTAVGLYDLIRNPLFKSESWSWYFLRKLKEGSRMKVRDIMRPVLLATVQASDELLEVIRTFLKYNVNSLPVLERGNLLGVVRVVDVFKVLSDYYREAEEKNR
;
A
#
# COMPACT_ATOMS: atom_id res chain seq x y z
N MET A 1 -25.99 10.80 -3.19
CA MET A 1 -24.94 9.77 -2.95
C MET A 1 -23.82 10.06 -3.93
N LEU A 2 -22.55 10.10 -3.50
CA LEU A 2 -21.41 10.30 -4.41
C LEU A 2 -21.45 9.19 -5.47
N ALA A 3 -21.72 9.53 -6.73
CA ALA A 3 -21.84 8.56 -7.83
C ALA A 3 -20.46 8.11 -8.37
N LEU A 4 -19.45 8.11 -7.51
CA LEU A 4 -18.08 7.74 -7.85
C LEU A 4 -17.89 6.24 -7.71
N ARG A 5 -17.12 5.68 -8.65
CA ARG A 5 -16.71 4.28 -8.68
C ARG A 5 -15.22 4.17 -8.38
N ALA A 6 -14.76 2.95 -8.12
CA ALA A 6 -13.35 2.66 -7.85
C ALA A 6 -12.42 3.21 -8.95
N ARG A 7 -12.81 3.11 -10.23
CA ARG A 7 -12.02 3.64 -11.36
C ARG A 7 -11.85 5.16 -11.35
N ASP A 8 -12.78 5.88 -10.74
CA ASP A 8 -12.78 7.35 -10.74
C ASP A 8 -11.82 7.91 -9.68
N VAL A 9 -11.43 7.08 -8.70
CA VAL A 9 -10.60 7.46 -7.55
C VAL A 9 -9.29 6.69 -7.47
N MET A 10 -9.04 5.76 -8.38
CA MET A 10 -7.82 4.95 -8.39
C MET A 10 -6.64 5.71 -8.98
N ILE A 11 -5.45 5.29 -8.57
CA ILE A 11 -4.22 5.59 -9.30
C ILE A 11 -4.08 4.54 -10.41
N PRO A 12 -3.96 4.96 -11.68
CA PRO A 12 -3.71 4.05 -12.79
C PRO A 12 -2.43 3.22 -12.61
N ILE A 13 -2.44 1.98 -13.07
CA ILE A 13 -1.35 1.03 -12.84
C ILE A 13 0.00 1.51 -13.39
N GLU A 14 -0.01 2.21 -14.51
CA GLU A 14 1.18 2.76 -15.18
C GLU A 14 1.90 3.85 -14.36
N GLN A 15 1.20 4.44 -13.38
CA GLN A 15 1.78 5.43 -12.48
C GLN A 15 2.40 4.79 -11.24
N ILE A 16 2.16 3.50 -10.99
CA ILE A 16 2.61 2.82 -9.79
C ILE A 16 3.93 2.09 -10.07
N PRO A 17 4.98 2.31 -9.28
CA PRO A 17 6.22 1.57 -9.43
C PRO A 17 6.05 0.06 -9.21
N THR A 18 6.79 -0.71 -10.00
CA THR A 18 6.79 -2.19 -9.96
C THR A 18 8.10 -2.73 -9.37
N ILE A 19 8.06 -3.97 -8.90
CA ILE A 19 9.21 -4.73 -8.43
C ILE A 19 8.99 -6.23 -8.68
N THR A 20 10.06 -7.01 -8.83
CA THR A 20 9.95 -8.46 -8.98
C THR A 20 9.76 -9.16 -7.63
N ALA A 21 9.05 -10.29 -7.64
CA ALA A 21 8.82 -11.11 -6.45
C ALA A 21 10.11 -11.72 -5.86
N ASP A 22 11.14 -11.88 -6.69
CA ASP A 22 12.45 -12.38 -6.29
C ASP A 22 13.41 -11.29 -5.79
N ALA A 23 13.05 -10.00 -5.94
CA ALA A 23 13.84 -8.90 -5.41
C ALA A 23 13.98 -8.99 -3.89
N THR A 24 15.06 -8.43 -3.37
CA THR A 24 15.33 -8.33 -1.94
C THR A 24 14.48 -7.26 -1.28
N LEU A 25 14.30 -7.36 0.04
CA LEU A 25 13.67 -6.30 0.83
C LEU A 25 14.40 -4.95 0.68
N HIS A 26 15.73 -4.96 0.57
CA HIS A 26 16.51 -3.72 0.38
C HIS A 26 16.14 -3.02 -0.93
N GLU A 27 16.04 -3.76 -2.02
CA GLU A 27 15.58 -3.23 -3.32
C GLU A 27 14.15 -2.68 -3.22
N GLY A 28 13.26 -3.37 -2.49
CA GLY A 28 11.91 -2.88 -2.20
C GLY A 28 11.88 -1.55 -1.43
N ILE A 29 12.73 -1.42 -0.40
CA ILE A 29 12.87 -0.16 0.36
C ILE A 29 13.41 0.96 -0.55
N GLN A 30 14.41 0.67 -1.38
CA GLN A 30 14.99 1.63 -2.31
C GLN A 30 13.95 2.13 -3.34
N ALA A 31 13.19 1.21 -3.95
CA ALA A 31 12.14 1.54 -4.92
C ALA A 31 11.03 2.41 -4.30
N LEU A 32 10.56 2.08 -3.10
CA LEU A 32 9.60 2.92 -2.37
C LEU A 32 10.18 4.30 -2.05
N ARG A 33 11.43 4.36 -1.56
CA ARG A 33 12.09 5.63 -1.22
C ARG A 33 12.18 6.55 -2.44
N GLN A 34 12.61 6.03 -3.58
CA GLN A 34 12.68 6.79 -4.83
C GLN A 34 11.31 7.33 -5.26
N SER A 35 10.24 6.58 -5.01
CA SER A 35 8.88 7.03 -5.32
C SER A 35 8.44 8.26 -4.49
N PHE A 36 9.00 8.47 -3.29
CA PHE A 36 8.67 9.62 -2.43
C PHE A 36 9.30 10.94 -2.87
N HIS A 37 10.34 10.92 -3.70
CA HIS A 37 11.10 12.10 -4.08
C HIS A 37 10.61 12.79 -5.37
N ARG A 38 9.52 12.31 -6.00
CA ARG A 38 9.07 12.82 -7.31
C ARG A 38 8.36 14.19 -7.30
N GLU A 39 7.91 14.70 -6.15
CA GLU A 39 7.02 15.89 -6.12
C GLU A 39 7.43 17.06 -5.20
N GLY A 40 8.67 17.12 -4.71
CA GLY A 40 9.16 18.29 -3.94
C GLY A 40 8.40 18.61 -2.64
N ARG A 41 7.38 17.81 -2.28
CA ARG A 41 6.58 17.90 -1.05
C ARG A 41 6.86 16.66 -0.20
N PRO A 42 7.01 16.78 1.13
CA PRO A 42 7.26 15.64 2.00
C PRO A 42 6.14 14.57 1.87
N TRP A 43 6.52 13.30 1.70
CA TRP A 43 5.65 12.12 1.90
C TRP A 43 4.45 11.93 0.95
N HIS A 44 4.50 12.46 -0.29
CA HIS A 44 3.42 12.33 -1.29
C HIS A 44 3.56 11.14 -2.27
N GLY A 45 4.69 10.43 -2.29
CA GLY A 45 4.91 9.31 -3.21
C GLY A 45 4.14 8.02 -2.92
N HIS A 46 4.32 7.04 -3.80
CA HIS A 46 3.63 5.75 -3.72
C HIS A 46 4.07 4.96 -2.48
N ARG A 47 3.14 4.67 -1.57
CA ARG A 47 3.40 3.86 -0.36
C ARG A 47 3.33 2.35 -0.62
N ILE A 48 3.30 1.98 -1.91
CA ILE A 48 3.11 0.63 -2.42
C ILE A 48 4.01 0.39 -3.63
N LEU A 49 4.37 -0.88 -3.85
CA LEU A 49 4.92 -1.38 -5.11
C LEU A 49 4.03 -2.51 -5.61
N ILE A 50 3.87 -2.58 -6.92
CA ILE A 50 3.24 -3.71 -7.59
C ILE A 50 4.29 -4.81 -7.74
N VAL A 51 3.97 -6.01 -7.27
CA VAL A 51 4.88 -7.14 -7.33
C VAL A 51 4.53 -8.03 -8.51
N LEU A 52 5.51 -8.24 -9.39
CA LEU A 52 5.39 -9.08 -10.58
C LEU A 52 6.20 -10.36 -10.41
N ASN A 53 5.66 -11.47 -10.92
CA ASN A 53 6.38 -12.74 -11.03
C ASN A 53 7.40 -12.69 -12.21
N ASN A 54 8.12 -13.79 -12.43
CA ASN A 54 9.13 -13.87 -13.49
C ASN A 54 8.56 -13.82 -14.92
N ASP A 55 7.26 -14.07 -15.09
CA ASP A 55 6.54 -13.93 -16.37
C ASP A 55 5.97 -12.51 -16.57
N GLY A 56 6.25 -11.57 -15.65
CA GLY A 56 5.70 -10.22 -15.66
C GLY A 56 4.24 -10.12 -15.22
N LYS A 57 3.65 -11.21 -14.70
CA LYS A 57 2.28 -11.24 -14.18
C LYS A 57 2.23 -10.72 -12.75
N LEU A 58 1.13 -10.06 -12.41
CA LEU A 58 0.86 -9.60 -11.06
C LEU A 58 0.78 -10.76 -10.05
N GLU A 59 1.60 -10.69 -9.01
CA GLU A 59 1.66 -11.68 -7.94
C GLU A 59 1.18 -11.09 -6.61
N GLY A 60 1.48 -9.81 -6.36
CA GLY A 60 1.12 -9.18 -5.10
C GLY A 60 1.33 -7.67 -5.05
N ILE A 61 1.17 -7.13 -3.85
CA ILE A 61 1.47 -5.73 -3.54
C ILE A 61 2.37 -5.70 -2.31
N LEU A 62 3.51 -5.02 -2.45
CA LEU A 62 4.37 -4.70 -1.33
C LEU A 62 3.97 -3.33 -0.79
N THR A 63 3.83 -3.21 0.53
CA THR A 63 3.43 -1.94 1.18
C THR A 63 4.45 -1.54 2.23
N LEU A 64 4.52 -0.25 2.56
CA LEU A 64 5.34 0.23 3.67
C LEU A 64 5.02 -0.50 4.99
N ARG A 65 3.72 -0.75 5.26
CA ARG A 65 3.28 -1.52 6.43
C ARG A 65 3.79 -2.96 6.39
N GLY A 66 3.76 -3.62 5.22
CA GLY A 66 4.29 -4.97 5.05
C GLY A 66 5.78 -5.05 5.37
N ILE A 67 6.56 -4.07 4.89
CA ILE A 67 7.99 -3.94 5.20
C ILE A 67 8.22 -3.78 6.71
N LEU A 68 7.50 -2.86 7.36
CA LEU A 68 7.63 -2.63 8.81
C LEU A 68 7.25 -3.88 9.62
N THR A 69 6.24 -4.62 9.17
CA THR A 69 5.83 -5.88 9.80
C THR A 69 6.93 -6.93 9.66
N ALA A 70 7.52 -7.08 8.46
CA ALA A 70 8.53 -8.08 8.16
C ALA A 70 9.85 -7.90 8.92
N VAL A 71 10.27 -6.65 9.18
CA VAL A 71 11.49 -6.38 9.97
C VAL A 71 11.30 -6.61 11.47
N GLY A 72 10.17 -7.20 11.89
CA GLY A 72 9.93 -7.64 13.25
C GLY A 72 9.48 -6.54 14.21
N LEU A 73 9.14 -5.34 13.71
CA LEU A 73 8.60 -4.27 14.58
C LEU A 73 7.26 -4.68 15.22
N TYR A 74 6.47 -5.50 14.55
CA TYR A 74 5.17 -5.92 15.09
C TYR A 74 5.30 -6.88 16.28
N ASP A 75 6.24 -7.83 16.20
CA ASP A 75 6.50 -8.79 17.29
C ASP A 75 7.19 -8.13 18.50
N LEU A 76 8.03 -7.12 18.24
CA LEU A 76 8.69 -6.32 19.28
C LEU A 76 7.69 -5.50 20.11
N ILE A 77 6.67 -4.91 19.48
CA ILE A 77 5.66 -4.09 20.17
C ILE A 77 4.71 -4.95 21.03
N ARG A 78 4.49 -6.22 20.65
CA ARG A 78 3.55 -7.11 21.36
C ARG A 78 4.18 -7.97 22.46
N ASN A 79 5.50 -7.98 22.62
CA ASN A 79 6.14 -8.73 23.69
C ASN A 79 6.38 -7.86 24.94
N PRO A 80 5.56 -7.99 26.01
CA PRO A 80 5.69 -7.17 27.21
C PRO A 80 6.98 -7.41 28.01
N LEU A 81 7.77 -8.44 27.67
CA LEU A 81 9.04 -8.76 28.32
C LEU A 81 10.27 -8.11 27.65
N PHE A 82 10.09 -7.37 26.55
CA PHE A 82 11.21 -6.78 25.80
C PHE A 82 11.56 -5.37 26.33
N LYS A 83 12.66 -5.26 27.09
CA LYS A 83 13.17 -3.97 27.58
C LYS A 83 13.70 -3.09 26.43
N SER A 84 13.44 -1.79 26.52
CA SER A 84 13.78 -0.77 25.51
C SER A 84 15.26 -0.75 25.10
N GLU A 85 16.18 -1.08 26.00
CA GLU A 85 17.64 -1.05 25.77
C GLU A 85 18.13 -2.12 24.78
N SER A 86 17.39 -3.21 24.58
CA SER A 86 17.75 -4.29 23.62
C SER A 86 17.13 -4.12 22.23
N TRP A 87 16.25 -3.12 22.05
CA TRP A 87 15.45 -2.94 20.84
C TRP A 87 16.31 -2.54 19.64
N SER A 88 17.21 -1.56 19.80
CA SER A 88 18.06 -1.09 18.70
C SER A 88 18.95 -2.20 18.15
N TRP A 89 19.52 -3.05 19.01
CA TRP A 89 20.37 -4.16 18.58
C TRP A 89 19.57 -5.27 17.87
N TYR A 90 18.42 -5.65 18.42
CA TYR A 90 17.55 -6.64 17.78
C TYR A 90 17.01 -6.14 16.44
N PHE A 91 16.61 -4.87 16.36
CA PHE A 91 16.16 -4.22 15.13
C PHE A 91 17.28 -4.17 14.09
N LEU A 92 18.50 -3.74 14.46
CA LEU A 92 19.66 -3.75 13.56
C LEU A 92 20.02 -5.17 13.09
N ARG A 93 19.91 -6.17 13.96
CA ARG A 93 20.12 -7.58 13.59
C ARG A 93 19.05 -8.06 12.61
N LYS A 94 17.78 -7.75 12.86
CA LYS A 94 16.66 -8.10 11.97
C LYS A 94 16.70 -7.35 10.64
N LEU A 95 17.15 -6.10 10.61
CA LEU A 95 17.44 -5.39 9.36
C LEU A 95 18.57 -6.08 8.59
N LYS A 96 19.63 -6.51 9.28
CA LYS A 96 20.74 -7.25 8.67
C LYS A 96 20.29 -8.62 8.13
N GLU A 97 19.46 -9.36 8.86
CA GLU A 97 18.83 -10.60 8.41
C GLU A 97 17.84 -10.35 7.26
N GLY A 98 17.11 -9.22 7.31
CA GLY A 98 16.12 -8.82 6.33
C GLY A 98 16.68 -8.51 4.96
N SER A 99 17.99 -8.29 4.85
CA SER A 99 18.69 -8.25 3.56
C SER A 99 18.52 -9.54 2.73
N ARG A 100 18.24 -10.68 3.38
CA ARG A 100 18.02 -11.97 2.73
C ARG A 100 16.55 -12.26 2.42
N MET A 101 15.62 -11.48 2.97
CA MET A 101 14.19 -11.65 2.70
C MET A 101 13.89 -11.20 1.28
N LYS A 102 13.09 -11.99 0.56
CA LYS A 102 12.58 -11.59 -0.74
C LYS A 102 11.25 -10.87 -0.59
N VAL A 103 10.90 -10.08 -1.60
CA VAL A 103 9.63 -9.36 -1.67
C VAL A 103 8.44 -10.32 -1.56
N ARG A 104 8.51 -11.50 -2.20
CA ARG A 104 7.45 -12.52 -2.11
C ARG A 104 7.15 -13.01 -0.69
N ASP A 105 8.13 -12.96 0.20
CA ASP A 105 7.99 -13.45 1.58
C ASP A 105 7.19 -12.47 2.45
N ILE A 106 7.07 -11.22 2.01
CA ILE A 106 6.56 -10.10 2.81
C ILE A 106 5.40 -9.35 2.13
N MET A 107 5.21 -9.55 0.83
CA MET A 107 4.14 -8.93 0.07
C MET A 107 2.78 -9.48 0.50
N ARG A 108 1.74 -8.69 0.27
CA ARG A 108 0.37 -9.20 0.34
C ARG A 108 0.00 -9.80 -1.03
N PRO A 109 -0.53 -11.03 -1.10
CA PRO A 109 -1.10 -11.57 -2.34
C PRO A 109 -2.16 -10.62 -2.89
N VAL A 110 -2.18 -10.39 -4.21
CA VAL A 110 -3.08 -9.38 -4.80
C VAL A 110 -4.55 -9.68 -4.49
N LEU A 111 -4.95 -10.95 -4.55
CA LEU A 111 -6.33 -11.40 -4.39
C LEU A 111 -6.84 -11.37 -2.94
N LEU A 112 -6.00 -11.04 -1.95
CA LEU A 112 -6.41 -11.04 -0.55
C LEU A 112 -7.52 -10.02 -0.27
N ALA A 113 -7.46 -8.85 -0.90
CA ALA A 113 -8.47 -7.81 -0.81
C ALA A 113 -8.40 -6.95 -2.07
N THR A 114 -9.46 -6.97 -2.87
CA THR A 114 -9.57 -6.26 -4.15
C THR A 114 -10.97 -5.68 -4.32
N VAL A 115 -11.12 -4.74 -5.25
CA VAL A 115 -12.41 -4.21 -5.71
C VAL A 115 -12.50 -4.28 -7.23
N GLN A 116 -13.70 -4.30 -7.77
CA GLN A 116 -13.92 -4.13 -9.21
C GLN A 116 -13.90 -2.65 -9.59
N ALA A 117 -13.47 -2.35 -10.81
CA ALA A 117 -13.46 -1.00 -11.36
C ALA A 117 -14.86 -0.34 -11.41
N SER A 118 -15.92 -1.14 -11.35
CA SER A 118 -17.32 -0.72 -11.32
C SER A 118 -17.86 -0.49 -9.91
N ASP A 119 -17.17 -0.95 -8.86
CA ASP A 119 -17.66 -0.88 -7.48
C ASP A 119 -17.83 0.57 -7.05
N GLU A 120 -18.93 0.86 -6.37
CA GLU A 120 -19.20 2.19 -5.81
C GLU A 120 -18.20 2.53 -4.70
N LEU A 121 -17.98 3.83 -4.49
CA LEU A 121 -17.07 4.32 -3.44
C LEU A 121 -17.41 3.75 -2.05
N LEU A 122 -18.69 3.50 -1.76
CA LEU A 122 -19.11 2.89 -0.50
C LEU A 122 -18.58 1.46 -0.35
N GLU A 123 -18.58 0.66 -1.41
CA GLU A 123 -18.02 -0.70 -1.40
C GLU A 123 -16.50 -0.67 -1.24
N VAL A 124 -15.83 0.31 -1.85
CA VAL A 124 -14.40 0.55 -1.64
C VAL A 124 -14.10 0.83 -0.17
N ILE A 125 -14.86 1.72 0.47
CA ILE A 125 -14.71 2.05 1.90
C ILE A 125 -14.98 0.81 2.78
N ARG A 126 -16.07 0.08 2.52
CA ARG A 126 -16.40 -1.17 3.25
C ARG A 126 -15.27 -2.18 3.15
N THR A 127 -14.67 -2.32 1.98
CA THR A 127 -13.55 -3.24 1.74
C THR A 127 -12.30 -2.82 2.51
N PHE A 128 -11.95 -1.54 2.55
CA PHE A 128 -10.84 -1.04 3.36
C PHE A 128 -11.00 -1.39 4.84
N LEU A 129 -12.19 -1.15 5.38
CA LEU A 129 -12.51 -1.40 6.79
C LEU A 129 -12.52 -2.91 7.11
N LYS A 130 -13.14 -3.71 6.25
CA LYS A 130 -13.25 -5.18 6.43
C LYS A 130 -11.88 -5.85 6.49
N TYR A 131 -10.98 -5.50 5.57
CA TYR A 131 -9.67 -6.15 5.48
C TYR A 131 -8.57 -5.43 6.26
N ASN A 132 -8.85 -4.26 6.84
CA ASN A 132 -7.90 -3.43 7.58
C ASN A 132 -6.61 -3.15 6.77
N VAL A 133 -6.80 -2.65 5.56
CA VAL A 133 -5.75 -2.39 4.57
C VAL A 133 -5.80 -0.94 4.12
N ASN A 134 -4.66 -0.41 3.65
CA ASN A 134 -4.55 1.00 3.23
C ASN A 134 -4.55 1.19 1.71
N SER A 135 -4.55 0.09 0.96
CA SER A 135 -4.59 0.07 -0.50
C SER A 135 -5.36 -1.14 -1.00
N LEU A 136 -6.12 -0.94 -2.09
CA LEU A 136 -6.92 -1.97 -2.75
C LEU A 136 -6.60 -1.99 -4.25
N PRO A 137 -6.07 -3.10 -4.78
CA PRO A 137 -6.07 -3.39 -6.21
C PRO A 137 -7.47 -3.24 -6.81
N VAL A 138 -7.55 -2.56 -7.94
CA VAL A 138 -8.75 -2.39 -8.75
C VAL A 138 -8.67 -3.29 -9.96
N LEU A 139 -9.60 -4.24 -10.07
CA LEU A 139 -9.64 -5.21 -11.16
C LEU A 139 -10.77 -4.89 -12.15
N GLU A 140 -10.54 -5.20 -13.42
CA GLU A 140 -11.60 -5.29 -14.43
C GLU A 140 -11.37 -6.54 -15.27
N ARG A 141 -12.38 -7.43 -15.30
CA ARG A 141 -12.29 -8.71 -16.05
C ARG A 141 -11.03 -9.52 -15.71
N GLY A 142 -10.59 -9.46 -14.45
CA GLY A 142 -9.39 -10.14 -13.96
C GLY A 142 -8.07 -9.40 -14.17
N ASN A 143 -8.06 -8.28 -14.89
CA ASN A 143 -6.86 -7.45 -15.12
C ASN A 143 -6.75 -6.36 -14.05
N LEU A 144 -5.54 -6.12 -13.56
CA LEU A 144 -5.27 -5.00 -12.66
C LEU A 144 -5.22 -3.69 -13.45
N LEU A 145 -6.13 -2.77 -13.14
CA LEU A 145 -6.18 -1.45 -13.76
C LEU A 145 -5.47 -0.37 -12.94
N GLY A 146 -5.38 -0.57 -11.61
CA GLY A 146 -4.85 0.44 -10.73
C GLY A 146 -5.01 0.08 -9.26
N VAL A 147 -4.80 1.06 -8.40
CA VAL A 147 -4.93 0.90 -6.94
C VAL A 147 -5.63 2.12 -6.34
N VAL A 148 -6.64 1.89 -5.50
CA VAL A 148 -7.19 2.93 -4.63
C VAL A 148 -6.45 2.90 -3.30
N ARG A 149 -6.10 4.07 -2.75
CA ARG A 149 -5.57 4.20 -1.38
C ARG A 149 -6.61 4.88 -0.49
N VAL A 150 -6.52 4.63 0.81
CA VAL A 150 -7.36 5.31 1.82
C VAL A 150 -7.22 6.84 1.74
N VAL A 151 -6.02 7.35 1.43
CA VAL A 151 -5.77 8.79 1.29
C VAL A 151 -6.49 9.41 0.08
N ASP A 152 -6.71 8.63 -0.98
CA ASP A 152 -7.42 9.11 -2.18
C ASP A 152 -8.92 9.23 -1.89
N VAL A 153 -9.48 8.24 -1.17
CA VAL A 153 -10.85 8.32 -0.65
C VAL A 153 -11.02 9.49 0.31
N PHE A 154 -10.07 9.69 1.23
CA PHE A 154 -10.12 10.82 2.16
C PHE A 154 -10.12 12.16 1.43
N LYS A 155 -9.33 12.30 0.36
CA LYS A 155 -9.30 13.50 -0.48
C LYS A 155 -10.68 13.78 -1.11
N VAL A 156 -11.32 12.76 -1.68
CA VAL A 156 -12.68 12.87 -2.25
C VAL A 156 -13.69 13.36 -1.22
N LEU A 157 -13.65 12.81 0.00
CA LEU A 157 -14.54 13.26 1.08
C LEU A 157 -14.26 14.71 1.48
N SER A 158 -12.98 15.10 1.59
CA SER A 158 -12.58 16.47 1.91
C SER A 158 -13.04 17.48 0.86
N ASP A 159 -12.91 17.15 -0.43
CA ASP A 159 -13.33 18.01 -1.52
C ASP A 159 -14.86 18.19 -1.51
N TYR A 160 -15.62 17.12 -1.22
CA TYR A 160 -17.07 17.18 -1.08
C TYR A 160 -17.55 18.12 0.03
N TYR A 161 -16.93 18.09 1.22
CA TYR A 161 -17.28 18.98 2.31
C TYR A 161 -17.02 20.46 1.95
N ARG A 162 -15.90 20.74 1.28
CA ARG A 162 -15.57 22.11 0.85
C ARG A 162 -16.60 22.66 -0.13
N GLU A 163 -17.02 21.87 -1.12
CA GLU A 163 -18.05 22.29 -2.10
C GLU A 163 -19.43 22.54 -1.44
N ALA A 164 -19.78 21.76 -0.41
CA ALA A 164 -21.03 21.95 0.32
C ALA A 164 -21.02 23.23 1.17
N GLU A 165 -19.88 23.59 1.76
CA GLU A 165 -19.71 24.85 2.49
C GLU A 165 -19.78 26.08 1.58
N GLU A 166 -19.21 26.00 0.38
CA GLU A 166 -19.24 27.08 -0.61
C GLU A 166 -20.63 27.35 -1.17
N LYS A 167 -21.48 26.32 -1.33
CA LYS A 167 -22.88 26.47 -1.79
C LYS A 167 -23.84 27.01 -0.73
N ASN A 168 -23.45 26.93 0.55
CA ASN A 168 -24.22 27.43 1.68
C ASN A 168 -23.81 28.84 2.14
N ARG A 169 -22.86 29.47 1.44
CA ARG A 169 -22.50 30.89 1.57
C ARG A 169 -23.16 31.71 0.47
#